data_AF-A0A418QNN4-F1
#
_entry.id   AF-A0A418QNN4-F1
#
_cell.length_a   1.000
_cell.length_b   1.000
_cell.length_c   1.000
_cell.angle_alpha   90.00
_cell.angle_beta   90.00
_cell.angle_gamma   90.00
#
_symmetry.space_group_name_H-M   'P 1'
#
loop_
_entity.id
_entity.type
_entity.pdbx_description
1 polymer ?
#
loop_
_entity_poly.entity_id
_entity_poly.type
_entity_poly.pdbx_seq_one_letter_code
_entity_poly.pdbx_strand_id
1 'polypeptide(L)'
;DRCVLLGGVPLGGRTLRAWWRALPPGERPRLLRAYRRHAQGKADVIDLEFRQRGADGVDRWLALRGRVTARDGSVVTRVTGTLSDVTERVQAQRDVQVLLDNLPAVIGYWDARLRNRFGNRAYLDWFGKTPRQMRGRRIRVVIGADA
;
A
#
# COMPACT_ATOMS: atom_id res chain seq x y z
N ASP A 1 9.13 -14.62 -22.94
CA ASP A 1 8.68 -15.43 -21.79
C ASP A 1 9.67 -15.61 -20.64
N ARG A 2 10.34 -14.58 -20.11
CA ARG A 2 11.10 -14.76 -18.84
C ARG A 2 10.92 -13.58 -17.89
N CYS A 3 9.71 -13.47 -17.36
CA CYS A 3 9.47 -12.87 -16.04
C CYS A 3 9.45 -14.04 -15.06
N VAL A 4 10.48 -14.17 -14.22
CA VAL A 4 10.48 -15.17 -13.16
C VAL A 4 9.86 -14.50 -11.93
N LEU A 5 8.56 -14.72 -11.76
CA LEU A 5 7.84 -14.43 -10.52
C LEU A 5 8.20 -15.54 -9.52
N LEU A 6 9.15 -15.27 -8.64
CA LEU A 6 9.46 -16.11 -7.49
C LEU A 6 8.47 -15.76 -6.38
N GLY A 7 7.31 -16.40 -6.39
CA GLY A 7 6.29 -16.20 -5.37
C GLY A 7 5.09 -17.07 -5.65
N GLY A 8 4.93 -18.11 -4.85
CA GLY A 8 3.92 -19.16 -5.01
C GLY A 8 2.49 -18.69 -4.78
N VAL A 9 1.95 -17.89 -5.71
CA VAL A 9 0.53 -17.97 -6.01
C VAL A 9 0.44 -18.93 -7.21
N PRO A 10 -0.23 -20.08 -7.10
CA PRO A 10 -0.44 -20.92 -8.27
C PRO A 10 -1.20 -20.07 -9.28
N LEU A 11 -0.55 -19.67 -10.37
CA LEU A 11 -1.24 -19.27 -11.58
C LEU A 11 -1.89 -20.54 -12.14
N GLY A 12 -2.87 -21.13 -11.44
CA GLY A 12 -3.44 -22.44 -11.73
C GLY A 12 -3.84 -22.58 -13.20
N GLY A 13 -2.90 -23.02 -14.04
CA GLY A 13 -2.97 -23.01 -15.50
C GLY A 13 -3.21 -21.63 -16.18
N ARG A 14 -3.17 -20.49 -15.49
CA ARG A 14 -3.55 -19.19 -16.09
C ARG A 14 -2.36 -18.53 -16.79
N THR A 15 -2.53 -18.20 -18.06
CA THR A 15 -1.59 -17.32 -18.77
C THR A 15 -1.52 -15.95 -18.09
N LEU A 16 -0.37 -15.29 -18.13
CA LEU A 16 -0.18 -13.89 -17.68
C LEU A 16 -1.32 -12.98 -18.19
N ARG A 17 -1.77 -13.19 -19.43
CA ARG A 17 -2.87 -12.44 -20.06
C ARG A 17 -4.21 -12.66 -19.37
N ALA A 18 -4.53 -13.89 -18.97
CA ALA A 18 -5.76 -14.21 -18.23
C ALA A 18 -5.73 -13.61 -16.82
N TRP A 19 -4.56 -13.58 -16.17
CA TRP A 19 -4.38 -12.94 -14.88
C TRP A 19 -4.67 -11.42 -14.93
N TRP A 20 -4.13 -10.71 -15.94
CA TRP A 20 -4.39 -9.28 -16.14
C TRP A 20 -5.88 -8.96 -16.35
N ARG A 21 -6.63 -9.86 -17.02
CA ARG A 21 -8.07 -9.70 -17.24
C ARG A 21 -8.90 -9.92 -15.97
N ALA A 22 -8.36 -10.61 -14.96
CA ALA A 22 -9.07 -10.87 -13.70
C ALA A 22 -8.93 -9.73 -12.67
N LEU A 23 -8.08 -8.72 -12.94
CA LEU A 23 -7.94 -7.56 -12.06
C LEU A 23 -9.21 -6.70 -12.05
N PRO A 24 -9.55 -6.05 -10.92
CA PRO A 24 -10.66 -5.10 -10.87
C PRO A 24 -10.51 -3.99 -11.92
N PRO A 25 -11.58 -3.60 -12.65
CA PRO A 25 -11.49 -2.59 -13.72
C PRO A 25 -10.81 -1.28 -13.30
N GLY A 26 -11.06 -0.80 -12.08
CA GLY A 26 -10.45 0.43 -11.55
C GLY A 26 -8.94 0.32 -11.27
N GLU A 27 -8.42 -0.87 -10.99
CA GLU A 27 -6.99 -1.09 -10.69
C GLU A 27 -6.15 -1.30 -11.95
N ARG A 28 -6.75 -1.79 -13.05
CA ARG A 28 -6.04 -2.15 -14.29
C ARG A 28 -5.19 -1.02 -14.87
N PRO A 29 -5.69 0.22 -15.05
CA PRO A 29 -4.89 1.27 -15.69
C PRO A 29 -3.63 1.61 -14.90
N ARG A 30 -3.73 1.61 -13.56
CA ARG A 30 -2.61 1.88 -12.66
C ARG A 30 -1.56 0.78 -12.73
N LEU A 31 -1.98 -0.47 -12.59
CA LEU A 31 -1.09 -1.64 -12.59
C LEU A 31 -0.39 -1.82 -13.95
N LEU A 32 -1.14 -1.70 -15.06
CA LEU A 32 -0.58 -1.81 -16.41
C LEU A 32 0.44 -0.71 -16.71
N ARG A 33 0.18 0.53 -16.27
CA ARG A 33 1.11 1.64 -16.45
C ARG A 33 2.43 1.39 -15.72
N ALA A 34 2.36 0.95 -14.46
CA ALA A 34 3.55 0.65 -13.67
C ALA A 34 4.34 -0.53 -14.26
N TYR A 35 3.66 -1.61 -14.64
CA TYR A 35 4.27 -2.75 -15.32
C TYR A 35 4.97 -2.36 -16.63
N ARG A 36 4.30 -1.57 -17.49
CA ARG A 36 4.89 -1.09 -18.75
C ARG A 36 6.13 -0.25 -18.52
N ARG A 37 6.10 0.68 -17.55
CA ARG A 37 7.29 1.48 -17.21
C ARG A 37 8.44 0.60 -16.76
N HIS A 38 8.16 -0.42 -15.94
CA HIS A 38 9.17 -1.35 -15.46
C HIS A 38 9.75 -2.21 -16.59
N ALA A 39 8.90 -2.81 -17.42
CA ALA A 39 9.31 -3.64 -18.55
C ALA A 39 10.07 -2.85 -19.64
N GLN A 40 9.74 -1.57 -19.83
CA GLN A 40 10.48 -0.66 -20.74
C GLN A 40 11.74 -0.09 -20.12
N GLY A 41 12.09 -0.48 -18.88
CA GLY A 41 13.28 0.02 -18.19
C GLY A 41 13.18 1.47 -17.73
N LYS A 42 12.01 2.11 -17.81
CA LYS A 42 11.73 3.48 -17.32
C LYS A 42 11.55 3.54 -15.79
N ALA A 43 11.60 2.38 -15.13
CA ALA A 43 11.63 2.24 -13.69
C ALA A 43 12.34 0.93 -13.35
N ASP A 44 13.44 1.00 -12.58
CA ASP A 44 14.19 -0.19 -12.17
C ASP A 44 13.44 -1.07 -11.16
N VAL A 45 12.41 -0.52 -10.52
CA VAL A 45 11.61 -1.18 -9.48
C VAL A 45 10.13 -1.01 -9.78
N ILE A 46 9.36 -2.06 -9.50
CA ILE A 46 7.91 -2.05 -9.37
C ILE A 46 7.55 -2.45 -7.93
N ASP A 47 6.76 -1.65 -7.24
CA ASP A 47 6.25 -1.95 -5.90
C ASP A 47 4.80 -1.45 -5.83
N LEU A 48 3.86 -2.38 -5.78
CA LEU A 48 2.44 -2.09 -5.85
C LEU A 48 1.68 -3.01 -4.91
N GLU A 49 0.81 -2.43 -4.10
CA GLU A 49 -0.21 -3.17 -3.37
C GLU A 49 -1.58 -2.90 -4.00
N PHE A 50 -2.36 -3.95 -4.19
CA PHE A 50 -3.69 -3.88 -4.81
C PHE A 50 -4.57 -5.01 -4.30
N ARG A 51 -5.88 -4.76 -4.33
CA ARG A 51 -6.88 -5.76 -3.99
C ARG A 51 -7.27 -6.55 -5.22
N GLN A 52 -7.34 -7.87 -5.10
CA GLN A 52 -7.85 -8.76 -6.13
C GLN A 52 -8.79 -9.78 -5.51
N ARG A 53 -9.91 -10.04 -6.20
CA ARG A 53 -10.81 -11.13 -5.84
C ARG A 53 -10.28 -12.44 -6.43
N GLY A 54 -10.03 -13.41 -5.56
CA GLY A 54 -9.61 -14.76 -5.94
C GLY A 54 -10.68 -15.52 -6.72
N ALA A 55 -10.30 -16.64 -7.33
CA ALA A 55 -11.24 -17.52 -8.02
C ALA A 55 -12.25 -18.18 -7.04
N ASP A 56 -11.84 -18.34 -5.79
CA ASP A 56 -12.66 -18.75 -4.65
C ASP A 56 -13.61 -17.65 -4.14
N GLY A 57 -13.59 -16.46 -4.76
CA GLY A 57 -14.43 -15.34 -4.37
C GLY A 57 -13.90 -14.55 -3.17
N VAL A 58 -12.74 -14.90 -2.61
CA VAL A 58 -12.15 -14.22 -1.45
C VAL A 58 -11.29 -13.04 -1.91
N ASP A 59 -11.53 -11.87 -1.32
CA ASP A 59 -10.72 -10.67 -1.56
C ASP A 59 -9.37 -10.78 -0.86
N ARG A 60 -8.29 -10.60 -1.60
CA ARG A 60 -6.92 -10.59 -1.09
C ARG A 60 -6.21 -9.29 -1.42
N TRP A 61 -5.39 -8.83 -0.50
CA TRP A 61 -4.39 -7.81 -0.79
C TRP A 61 -3.14 -8.50 -1.31
N LEU A 62 -2.74 -8.14 -2.52
CA LEU A 62 -1.53 -8.65 -3.14
C LEU A 62 -0.49 -7.55 -3.23
N ALA A 63 0.74 -7.89 -2.91
CA ALA A 63 1.90 -7.05 -3.13
C ALA A 63 2.73 -7.60 -4.29
N LEU A 64 2.83 -6.84 -5.38
CA LEU A 64 3.71 -7.10 -6.50
C LEU A 64 4.99 -6.28 -6.31
N ARG A 65 6.10 -6.98 -6.11
CA ARG A 65 7.43 -6.35 -6.01
C ARG A 65 8.35 -6.93 -7.06
N GLY A 66 9.12 -6.09 -7.74
CA GLY A 66 10.04 -6.56 -8.76
C GLY A 66 11.13 -5.56 -9.07
N ARG A 67 12.25 -6.07 -9.57
CA ARG A 67 13.43 -5.29 -9.96
C ARG A 67 14.00 -5.80 -11.28
N VAL A 68 14.50 -4.87 -12.10
CA VAL A 68 15.31 -5.19 -13.28
C VAL A 68 16.66 -5.74 -12.82
N THR A 69 17.01 -6.95 -13.24
CA THR A 69 18.26 -7.64 -12.84
C THR A 69 19.23 -7.87 -13.99
N ALA A 70 18.85 -7.55 -15.22
CA ALA A 70 19.78 -7.48 -16.35
C ALA A 70 19.22 -6.54 -17.44
N ARG A 71 20.15 -5.90 -18.14
CA ARG A 71 19.88 -5.03 -19.28
C ARG A 71 20.89 -5.33 -20.39
N ASP A 72 20.45 -5.14 -21.63
CA ASP A 72 21.30 -5.03 -22.81
C ASP A 72 21.11 -3.62 -23.39
N GLY A 73 22.08 -2.73 -23.13
CA GLY A 73 21.91 -1.30 -23.32
C GLY A 73 20.70 -0.75 -22.55
N SER A 74 19.76 -0.14 -23.26
CA SER A 74 18.51 0.39 -22.69
C SER A 74 17.42 -0.68 -22.56
N VAL A 75 17.61 -1.87 -23.13
CA VAL A 75 16.62 -2.94 -23.17
C VAL A 75 16.69 -3.77 -21.90
N VAL A 76 15.55 -3.94 -21.22
CA VAL A 76 15.43 -4.84 -20.07
C VAL A 76 15.40 -6.28 -20.57
N THR A 77 16.37 -7.09 -20.15
CA THR A 77 16.48 -8.50 -20.55
C THR A 77 16.04 -9.45 -19.44
N ARG A 78 16.09 -9.02 -18.17
CA ARG A 78 15.64 -9.83 -17.04
C ARG A 78 15.05 -8.98 -15.91
N VAL A 79 13.94 -9.48 -15.37
CA VAL A 79 13.27 -8.95 -14.18
C VAL A 79 13.08 -10.10 -13.20
N THR A 80 13.32 -9.81 -11.92
CA THR A 80 13.03 -10.72 -10.81
C THR A 80 11.99 -10.06 -9.92
N GLY A 81 10.93 -10.77 -9.57
CA GLY A 81 9.89 -10.24 -8.70
C GLY A 81 9.14 -11.30 -7.94
N THR A 82 8.32 -10.85 -7.00
CA THR A 82 7.48 -11.66 -6.14
C THR A 82 6.06 -11.12 -6.19
N LEU A 83 5.09 -12.03 -6.05
CA LEU A 83 3.70 -11.70 -5.77
C LEU A 83 3.36 -12.35 -4.44
N SER A 84 3.06 -11.55 -3.43
CA SER A 84 2.80 -12.02 -2.07
C SER A 84 1.40 -11.63 -1.64
N ASP A 85 0.70 -12.54 -0.96
CA ASP A 85 -0.51 -12.21 -0.23
C ASP A 85 -0.11 -11.45 1.05
N VAL A 86 -0.64 -10.23 1.21
CA VAL A 86 -0.41 -9.35 2.36
C VAL A 86 -1.71 -9.03 3.09
N THR A 87 -2.76 -9.85 2.88
CA THR A 87 -4.09 -9.64 3.45
C THR A 87 -4.04 -9.56 4.96
N GLU A 88 -3.39 -10.52 5.64
CA GLU A 88 -3.26 -10.54 7.09
C GLU A 88 -2.59 -9.27 7.64
N ARG A 89 -1.49 -8.84 7.02
CA ARG A 89 -0.79 -7.60 7.41
C ARG A 89 -1.69 -6.37 7.26
N VAL A 90 -2.40 -6.26 6.14
CA VAL A 90 -3.29 -5.11 5.89
C VAL A 90 -4.49 -5.12 6.82
N GLN A 91 -5.04 -6.30 7.14
CA GLN A 91 -6.16 -6.41 8.07
C GLN A 91 -5.72 -6.11 9.51
N ALA A 92 -4.61 -6.67 9.98
CA ALA A 92 -4.08 -6.37 11.31
C ALA A 92 -3.83 -4.86 11.50
N GLN A 93 -3.28 -4.18 10.49
CA GLN A 93 -3.12 -2.72 10.53
C GLN A 93 -4.46 -1.96 10.59
N ARG A 94 -5.48 -2.45 9.89
CA ARG A 94 -6.83 -1.85 9.93
C ARG A 94 -7.51 -2.10 11.26
N ASP A 95 -7.42 -3.30 11.81
CA ASP A 95 -8.04 -3.67 13.07
C ASP A 95 -7.49 -2.80 14.21
N VAL A 96 -6.17 -2.61 14.26
CA VAL A 96 -5.55 -1.68 15.22
C VAL A 96 -6.09 -0.26 15.04
N GLN A 97 -6.21 0.23 13.80
CA GLN A 97 -6.70 1.57 13.55
C GLN A 97 -8.18 1.73 13.96
N VAL A 98 -9.02 0.74 13.65
CA VAL A 98 -10.43 0.70 14.05
C VAL A 98 -10.56 0.65 15.57
N LEU A 99 -9.78 -0.19 16.26
CA LEU A 99 -9.79 -0.27 17.72
C LEU A 99 -9.43 1.09 18.33
N LEU A 100 -8.34 1.72 17.87
CA LEU A 100 -7.92 3.03 18.36
C LEU A 100 -8.99 4.11 18.12
N ASP A 101 -9.67 4.09 16.97
CA ASP A 101 -10.71 5.07 16.64
C ASP A 101 -12.02 4.87 17.41
N ASN A 102 -12.26 3.69 17.98
CA ASN A 102 -13.44 3.41 18.82
C ASN A 102 -13.19 3.62 20.33
N LEU A 103 -11.95 3.90 20.74
CA LEU A 103 -11.66 4.19 22.14
C LEU A 103 -12.16 5.60 22.51
N PRO A 104 -12.87 5.77 23.65
CA PRO A 104 -13.37 7.07 24.11
C PRO A 104 -12.27 7.98 24.71
N ALA A 105 -11.01 7.63 24.51
CA ALA A 105 -9.85 8.35 25.02
C ALA A 105 -9.03 8.95 23.88
N VAL A 106 -8.43 10.11 24.13
CA VAL A 106 -7.49 10.74 23.20
C VAL A 106 -6.18 9.96 23.19
N ILE A 107 -5.89 9.29 22.07
CA ILE A 107 -4.65 8.55 21.88
C ILE A 107 -3.88 9.18 20.74
N GLY A 108 -2.69 9.70 21.03
CA GLY A 108 -1.82 10.25 20.01
C GLY A 108 -0.35 10.08 20.31
N TYR A 109 0.44 10.05 19.25
CA TYR A 109 1.90 10.01 19.31
C TYR A 109 2.46 11.33 18.79
N TRP A 110 3.38 11.91 19.56
CA TRP A 110 4.08 13.16 19.27
C TRP A 110 5.58 12.87 19.15
N ASP A 111 6.23 13.41 18.14
CA ASP A 111 7.68 13.25 17.98
C ASP A 111 8.47 14.17 18.93
N ALA A 112 9.81 14.04 18.92
CA ALA A 112 10.71 14.83 19.76
C ALA A 112 10.60 16.35 19.54
N ARG A 113 10.00 16.81 18.43
CA ARG A 113 9.74 18.23 18.14
C ARG A 113 8.31 18.64 18.51
N LEU A 114 7.62 17.81 19.29
CA LEU A 114 6.23 17.98 19.70
C LEU A 114 5.29 18.18 18.51
N ARG A 115 5.53 17.45 17.42
CA ARG A 115 4.61 17.39 16.27
C ARG A 115 3.78 16.13 16.31
N ASN A 116 2.47 16.27 16.10
CA ASN A 116 1.57 15.12 16.07
C ASN A 116 1.91 14.22 14.88
N ARG A 117 2.13 12.94 15.13
CA ARG A 117 2.35 11.92 14.10
C ARG A 117 1.15 10.99 13.95
N PHE A 118 0.45 10.79 15.06
CA PHE A 118 -0.76 9.99 15.11
C PHE A 118 -1.75 10.61 16.11
N GLY A 119 -3.03 10.50 15.78
CA GLY A 119 -4.15 10.80 16.67
C GLY A 119 -5.32 9.92 16.24
N ASN A 120 -6.04 9.36 17.20
CA ASN A 120 -7.28 8.64 16.93
C ASN A 120 -8.47 9.59 16.75
N ARG A 121 -9.62 9.06 16.33
CA ARG A 121 -10.85 9.83 16.08
C ARG A 121 -11.29 10.73 17.24
N ALA A 122 -11.03 10.35 18.49
CA ALA A 122 -11.37 11.14 19.68
C ALA A 122 -10.76 12.56 19.69
N TYR A 123 -9.73 12.82 18.89
CA TYR A 123 -9.21 14.18 18.68
C TYR A 123 -10.26 15.15 18.13
N LEU A 124 -11.22 14.65 17.34
CA LEU A 124 -12.30 15.48 16.83
C LEU A 124 -13.19 15.97 17.97
N ASP A 125 -13.51 15.09 18.92
CA ASP A 125 -14.40 15.39 20.03
C ASP A 125 -13.71 16.31 21.05
N TRP A 126 -12.42 16.07 21.33
CA TRP A 126 -11.67 16.81 22.35
C TRP A 126 -11.07 18.13 21.87
N PHE A 127 -10.56 18.19 20.63
CA PHE A 127 -9.87 19.37 20.10
C PHE A 127 -10.62 20.04 18.94
N GLY A 128 -11.76 19.51 18.50
CA GLY A 128 -12.48 20.00 17.33
C GLY A 128 -11.71 19.80 16.02
N LYS A 129 -10.73 18.88 15.99
CA LYS A 129 -9.85 18.67 14.82
C LYS A 129 -9.73 17.19 14.49
N THR A 130 -9.91 16.86 13.23
CA THR A 130 -9.71 15.49 12.74
C THR A 130 -8.24 15.07 12.86
N PRO A 131 -7.94 13.76 13.00
CA PRO A 131 -6.57 13.24 12.93
C PRO A 131 -5.77 13.76 11.73
N ARG A 132 -6.43 13.93 10.58
CA ARG A 132 -5.81 14.47 9.36
C ARG A 132 -5.38 15.93 9.52
N GLN A 133 -6.19 16.77 10.17
CA GLN A 133 -5.86 18.16 10.45
C GLN A 133 -4.79 18.29 11.55
N MET A 134 -4.74 17.32 12.46
CA MET A 134 -3.79 17.26 13.56
C MET A 134 -2.38 16.88 13.10
N ARG A 135 -2.27 15.94 12.16
CA ARG A 135 -0.98 15.42 11.69
C ARG A 135 -0.02 16.55 11.28
N GLY A 136 1.14 16.58 11.92
CA GLY A 136 2.22 17.55 11.73
C GLY A 136 2.11 18.85 12.54
N ARG A 137 0.95 19.15 13.16
CA ARG A 137 0.79 20.33 14.02
C ARG A 137 1.62 20.21 15.29
N ARG A 138 2.05 21.36 15.83
CA ARG A 138 2.73 21.46 17.13
C ARG A 138 1.69 21.51 18.25
N ILE A 139 1.97 20.86 19.38
CA ILE A 139 1.02 20.79 20.52
C ILE A 139 0.61 22.18 21.01
N ARG A 140 1.55 23.13 21.04
CA ARG A 140 1.35 24.54 21.45
C ARG A 140 0.22 25.24 20.67
N VAL A 141 0.19 25.01 19.36
CA VAL A 141 -0.82 25.57 18.45
C VAL A 141 -2.19 24.93 18.68
N VAL A 142 -2.22 23.70 19.17
CA VAL A 142 -3.45 22.94 19.39
C VAL A 142 -4.09 23.34 20.71
N ILE A 143 -3.28 23.54 21.76
CA ILE A 143 -3.75 23.92 23.10
C ILE A 143 -3.92 25.44 23.28
N GLY A 144 -3.63 26.24 22.25
CA GLY A 144 -3.81 27.70 22.31
C GLY A 144 -2.77 28.45 23.15
N ALA A 145 -1.59 27.87 23.39
CA ALA A 145 -0.54 28.51 24.19
C ALA A 145 0.20 29.67 23.47
N ASP A 146 -0.20 30.00 22.24
CA ASP A 146 0.30 31.12 21.45
C ASP A 146 -0.79 32.21 21.22
N ALA A 147 -1.84 32.25 22.07
CA ALA A 147 -2.93 33.24 22.04
C ALA A 147 -2.80 34.28 23.15
#